data_AF-A0AAW6P636-F1
#
_entry.id   AF-A0AAW6P636-F1
#
_cell.length_a   1.000
_cell.length_b   1.000
_cell.length_c   1.000
_cell.angle_alpha   90.00
_cell.angle_beta   90.00
_cell.angle_gamma   90.00
#
_symmetry.space_group_name_H-M   'P 1'
#
loop_
_entity.id
_entity.type
_entity.pdbx_description
1 polymer ?
#
loop_
_entity_poly.entity_id
_entity_poly.type
_entity_poly.pdbx_seq_one_letter_code
_entity_poly.pdbx_strand_id
1 'polypeptide(L)'
;MKGAQIFASYTKQAITEYAGNPLIEALPPILAETAAIELISNFPQPVAPEELDLDGATRIHCIDRLRTVVQPFLLHLELESMFSLLIRRGYVGRNPTSPDTVRHLHSLSGAQRYLDSFKSTADSFSVVGLSGIGKSTALHAILSLYPQTIRHERYEGSQFVHTQITWLKLDCPRDGSLAGFCQQFFHAVGQALGDKDYHKRHRHRNINDALQQMEQVASTFFIGALLIDELQNLHLAKTGGKESMLNFFLHLVNNIGIPVVFIGTNSMISLFSDVMRVARRSCGGGMVEFKRFEKDDEEWRLLVENLWSYQWYRQTAELTPEIFDALYEHTQGVTDFLVKLLVLSQRYAIQSGSERLTAEAIAKVSNAKMQILKPALSALRSRDPRRMRQFDDLLPIEEQLIGMMAFDGLPRSERLALLRGVTPHAKPHAPPPSVVASKPTVPAVVAVETSEAKALSEQPDTLAALKSAGWITMDLFEFAPAYRKS
;
A
#
# COMPACT_ATOMS: atom_id res chain seq x y z
N MET A 1 -6.87 4.80 -15.69
CA MET A 1 -8.04 4.41 -16.53
C MET A 1 -8.62 3.09 -16.05
N LYS A 2 -9.58 3.10 -15.10
CA LYS A 2 -10.32 1.86 -14.75
C LYS A 2 -11.30 1.52 -15.87
N GLY A 3 -11.30 0.27 -16.32
CA GLY A 3 -12.21 -0.25 -17.37
C GLY A 3 -11.84 0.13 -18.80
N ALA A 4 -10.65 0.71 -19.05
CA ALA A 4 -10.20 0.93 -20.42
C ALA A 4 -9.81 -0.39 -21.08
N GLN A 5 -10.49 -0.71 -22.18
CA GLN A 5 -10.20 -1.87 -23.02
C GLN A 5 -9.51 -1.39 -24.28
N ILE A 6 -8.37 -1.99 -24.59
CA ILE A 6 -7.66 -1.74 -25.84
C ILE A 6 -7.51 -3.04 -26.63
N PHE A 7 -7.28 -2.94 -27.93
CA PHE A 7 -6.82 -4.07 -28.73
C PHE A 7 -5.30 -4.20 -28.64
N ALA A 8 -4.80 -5.43 -28.65
CA ALA A 8 -3.39 -5.73 -28.54
C ALA A 8 -2.59 -5.17 -29.74
N SER A 9 -1.47 -4.52 -29.44
CA SER A 9 -0.44 -4.15 -30.40
C SER A 9 0.86 -4.77 -29.94
N TYR A 10 1.47 -5.63 -30.76
CA TYR A 10 2.63 -6.44 -30.36
C TYR A 10 3.94 -5.74 -30.75
N THR A 11 4.80 -5.53 -29.75
CA THR A 11 6.15 -4.99 -29.95
C THR A 11 7.17 -6.09 -29.70
N LYS A 12 8.08 -6.29 -30.67
CA LYS A 12 9.17 -7.28 -30.53
C LYS A 12 10.05 -6.95 -29.33
N GLN A 13 10.42 -7.98 -28.57
CA GLN A 13 11.24 -7.84 -27.37
C GLN A 13 12.70 -8.15 -27.68
N ALA A 14 13.60 -7.33 -27.11
CA ALA A 14 15.03 -7.60 -27.15
C ALA A 14 15.46 -8.65 -26.11
N ILE A 15 14.67 -8.84 -25.06
CA ILE A 15 14.91 -9.83 -24.00
C ILE A 15 14.40 -11.18 -24.48
N THR A 16 15.29 -12.17 -24.55
CA THR A 16 15.02 -13.52 -25.07
C THR A 16 13.85 -14.19 -24.37
N GLU A 17 13.77 -14.06 -23.04
CA GLU A 17 12.72 -14.65 -22.21
C GLU A 17 11.34 -14.03 -22.44
N TYR A 18 11.28 -12.83 -23.04
CA TYR A 18 10.04 -12.10 -23.29
C TYR A 18 9.56 -12.23 -24.73
N ALA A 19 10.46 -12.56 -25.66
CA ALA A 19 10.15 -12.72 -27.07
C ALA A 19 9.22 -13.92 -27.30
N GLY A 20 8.26 -13.79 -28.23
CA GLY A 20 7.32 -14.87 -28.55
C GLY A 20 6.23 -15.07 -27.50
N ASN A 21 6.06 -14.11 -26.58
CA ASN A 21 5.01 -14.12 -25.58
C ASN A 21 4.01 -12.97 -25.86
N PRO A 22 2.82 -13.26 -26.42
CA PRO A 22 1.86 -12.23 -26.80
C PRO A 22 1.36 -11.40 -25.61
N LEU A 23 1.42 -11.94 -24.39
CA LEU A 23 1.00 -11.21 -23.18
C LEU A 23 2.02 -10.16 -22.75
N ILE A 24 3.31 -10.36 -23.05
CA ILE A 24 4.37 -9.40 -22.75
C ILE A 24 4.53 -8.41 -23.91
N GLU A 25 4.48 -8.90 -25.14
CA GLU A 25 4.63 -8.06 -26.35
C GLU A 25 3.50 -7.03 -26.50
N ALA A 26 2.33 -7.29 -25.91
CA ALA A 26 1.20 -6.37 -25.89
C ALA A 26 1.25 -5.35 -24.73
N LEU A 27 2.17 -5.49 -23.77
CA LEU A 27 2.36 -4.51 -22.70
C LEU A 27 2.99 -3.22 -23.23
N PRO A 28 2.84 -2.09 -22.51
CA PRO A 28 3.64 -0.89 -22.73
C PRO A 28 5.14 -1.22 -22.78
N PRO A 29 5.95 -0.40 -23.48
CA PRO A 29 7.40 -0.58 -23.48
C PRO A 29 7.98 -0.47 -22.07
N ILE A 30 9.17 -1.03 -21.86
CA ILE A 30 9.95 -0.77 -20.65
C ILE A 30 10.35 0.71 -20.71
N LEU A 31 9.93 1.48 -19.70
CA LEU A 31 10.13 2.92 -19.69
C LEU A 31 11.56 3.27 -19.25
N ALA A 32 12.13 4.29 -19.88
CA ALA A 32 13.28 4.99 -19.30
C ALA A 32 12.80 5.85 -18.13
N GLU A 33 13.68 6.12 -17.16
CA GLU A 33 13.33 6.89 -15.96
C GLU A 33 12.71 8.25 -16.29
N THR A 34 13.25 8.98 -17.28
CA THR A 34 12.70 10.28 -17.70
C THR A 34 11.26 10.19 -18.19
N ALA A 35 10.94 9.18 -18.99
CA ALA A 35 9.57 8.94 -19.46
C ALA A 35 8.65 8.52 -18.31
N ALA A 36 9.13 7.70 -17.37
CA ALA A 36 8.36 7.32 -16.20
C ALA A 36 8.04 8.53 -15.30
N ILE A 37 9.01 9.43 -15.08
CA ILE A 37 8.81 10.70 -14.36
C ILE A 37 7.68 11.50 -15.00
N GLU A 38 7.75 11.74 -16.31
CA GLU A 38 6.74 12.53 -17.04
C GLU A 38 5.34 11.91 -16.94
N LEU A 39 5.23 10.59 -17.09
CA LEU A 39 3.93 9.90 -17.08
C LEU A 39 3.33 9.73 -15.68
N ILE A 40 4.16 9.62 -14.64
CA ILE A 40 3.72 9.53 -13.24
C ILE A 40 3.32 10.90 -12.70
N SER A 41 3.99 11.95 -13.17
CA SER A 41 3.73 13.33 -12.76
C SER A 41 2.32 13.77 -13.10
N ASN A 42 1.74 14.59 -12.22
CA ASN A 42 0.57 15.38 -12.57
C ASN A 42 0.71 16.78 -11.99
N PHE A 43 1.07 17.73 -12.85
CA PHE A 43 1.11 19.14 -12.52
C PHE A 43 -0.04 19.83 -13.25
N PRO A 44 -1.16 20.11 -12.56
CA PRO A 44 -2.31 20.74 -13.18
C PRO A 44 -1.98 22.17 -13.62
N GLN A 45 -2.88 22.79 -14.41
CA GLN A 45 -2.63 24.13 -14.93
C GLN A 45 -2.29 25.12 -13.80
N PRO A 46 -1.25 25.97 -13.98
CA PRO A 46 -0.92 27.03 -13.04
C PRO A 46 -2.14 27.91 -12.75
N VAL A 47 -2.12 28.61 -11.62
CA VAL A 47 -3.19 29.55 -11.29
C VAL A 47 -3.19 30.67 -12.32
N ALA A 48 -4.29 30.80 -13.06
CA ALA A 48 -4.40 31.84 -14.07
C ALA A 48 -4.75 33.18 -13.40
N PRO A 49 -4.25 34.33 -13.90
CA PRO A 49 -4.57 35.64 -13.33
C PRO A 49 -6.08 35.89 -13.24
N GLU A 50 -6.85 35.43 -14.22
CA GLU A 50 -8.32 35.59 -14.27
C GLU A 50 -9.02 34.80 -13.16
N GLU A 51 -8.41 33.71 -12.65
CA GLU A 51 -8.94 32.96 -11.51
C GLU A 51 -8.85 33.76 -10.21
N LEU A 52 -7.90 34.69 -10.09
CA LEU A 52 -7.73 35.53 -8.90
C LEU A 52 -8.78 36.65 -8.82
N ASP A 53 -9.36 37.01 -9.96
CA ASP A 53 -10.43 38.02 -10.08
C ASP A 53 -11.82 37.45 -9.78
N LEU A 54 -11.96 36.12 -9.74
CA LEU A 54 -13.20 35.45 -9.36
C LEU A 54 -13.62 35.80 -7.92
N ASP A 55 -14.91 35.68 -7.66
CA ASP A 55 -15.44 35.84 -6.31
C ASP A 55 -14.86 34.79 -5.35
N GLY A 56 -14.82 35.11 -4.06
CA GLY A 56 -14.19 34.26 -3.05
C GLY A 56 -14.82 32.85 -2.97
N ALA A 57 -16.13 32.70 -3.21
CA ALA A 57 -16.78 31.41 -3.16
C ALA A 57 -16.32 30.54 -4.34
N THR A 58 -16.24 31.09 -5.54
CA THR A 58 -15.72 30.38 -6.73
C THR A 58 -14.23 30.04 -6.60
N ARG A 59 -13.39 30.96 -6.09
CA ARG A 59 -11.96 30.68 -5.87
C ARG A 59 -11.72 29.51 -4.92
N ILE A 60 -12.56 29.32 -3.91
CA ILE A 60 -12.48 28.18 -2.99
C ILE A 60 -12.63 26.83 -3.70
N HIS A 61 -13.40 26.76 -4.79
CA HIS A 61 -13.51 25.56 -5.62
C HIS A 61 -12.24 25.31 -6.44
N CYS A 62 -11.56 26.37 -6.89
CA CYS A 62 -10.33 26.26 -7.66
C CYS A 62 -9.18 25.62 -6.83
N ILE A 63 -9.15 25.88 -5.52
CA ILE A 63 -8.19 25.28 -4.56
C ILE A 63 -8.15 23.75 -4.64
N ASP A 64 -9.25 23.09 -5.02
CA ASP A 64 -9.31 21.63 -5.08
C ASP A 64 -8.31 21.02 -6.08
N ARG A 65 -7.84 21.82 -7.05
CA ARG A 65 -6.77 21.46 -7.99
C ARG A 65 -5.50 20.96 -7.27
N LEU A 66 -5.18 21.47 -6.07
CA LEU A 66 -4.06 20.99 -5.25
C LEU A 66 -4.09 19.48 -4.98
N ARG A 67 -5.29 18.90 -4.85
CA ARG A 67 -5.45 17.47 -4.55
C ARG A 67 -5.03 16.57 -5.70
N THR A 68 -4.93 17.13 -6.90
CA THR A 68 -4.56 16.38 -8.10
C THR A 68 -3.05 16.36 -8.30
N VAL A 69 -2.29 17.22 -7.62
CA VAL A 69 -0.83 17.30 -7.80
C VAL A 69 -0.18 15.98 -7.45
N VAL A 70 0.62 15.44 -8.36
CA VAL A 70 1.47 14.26 -8.14
C VAL A 70 2.91 14.63 -8.45
N GLN A 71 3.71 14.74 -7.40
CA GLN A 71 5.15 14.93 -7.47
C GLN A 71 5.84 13.56 -7.54
N PRO A 72 6.57 13.24 -8.63
CA PRO A 72 7.38 12.03 -8.69
C PRO A 72 8.61 12.16 -7.76
N PHE A 73 9.05 11.02 -7.25
CA PHE A 73 10.19 10.83 -6.34
C PHE A 73 10.94 9.55 -6.76
N LEU A 74 12.13 9.34 -6.23
CA LEU A 74 12.92 8.14 -6.57
C LEU A 74 12.17 6.85 -6.23
N LEU A 75 11.41 6.86 -5.13
CA LEU A 75 10.55 5.75 -4.71
C LEU A 75 9.51 5.36 -5.77
N HIS A 76 8.98 6.33 -6.52
CA HIS A 76 8.01 6.07 -7.58
C HIS A 76 8.66 5.33 -8.77
N LEU A 77 9.92 5.64 -9.08
CA LEU A 77 10.68 4.99 -10.14
C LEU A 77 11.07 3.56 -9.75
N GLU A 78 11.47 3.36 -8.49
CA GLU A 78 11.69 2.03 -7.93
C GLU A 78 10.41 1.18 -8.02
N LEU A 79 9.28 1.74 -7.58
CA LEU A 79 7.99 1.04 -7.61
C LEU A 79 7.52 0.72 -9.04
N GLU A 80 7.72 1.63 -10.00
CA GLU A 80 7.43 1.39 -11.42
C GLU A 80 8.27 0.23 -11.95
N SER A 81 9.59 0.28 -11.74
CA SER A 81 10.53 -0.74 -12.19
C SER A 81 10.21 -2.11 -11.59
N MET A 82 9.92 -2.16 -10.28
CA MET A 82 9.50 -3.37 -9.59
C MET A 82 8.19 -3.92 -10.16
N PHE A 83 7.19 -3.09 -10.40
CA PHE A 83 5.91 -3.52 -10.97
C PHE A 83 6.08 -4.01 -12.42
N SER A 84 6.90 -3.31 -13.20
CA SER A 84 7.25 -3.63 -14.60
C SER A 84 7.92 -5.00 -14.71
N LEU A 85 8.85 -5.30 -13.81
CA LEU A 85 9.50 -6.61 -13.69
C LEU A 85 8.52 -7.69 -13.21
N LEU A 86 7.72 -7.38 -12.19
CA LEU A 86 6.75 -8.30 -11.58
C LEU A 86 5.78 -8.86 -12.62
N ILE A 87 5.13 -7.97 -13.38
CA ILE A 87 4.11 -8.37 -14.37
C ILE A 87 4.73 -9.20 -15.51
N ARG A 88 5.90 -8.77 -16.03
CA ARG A 88 6.57 -9.47 -17.14
C ARG A 88 7.08 -10.85 -16.71
N ARG A 89 7.74 -10.96 -15.56
CA ARG A 89 8.16 -12.25 -14.99
C ARG A 89 6.98 -13.18 -14.72
N GLY A 90 5.85 -12.63 -14.26
CA GLY A 90 4.61 -13.38 -14.10
C GLY A 90 4.07 -13.96 -15.41
N TYR A 91 4.28 -13.28 -16.53
CA TYR A 91 3.86 -13.77 -17.84
C TYR A 91 4.84 -14.75 -18.49
N VAL A 92 6.13 -14.73 -18.14
CA VAL A 92 7.12 -15.70 -18.66
C VAL A 92 6.66 -17.14 -18.41
N GLY A 93 6.26 -17.48 -17.18
CA GLY A 93 5.77 -18.82 -16.81
C GLY A 93 4.34 -19.12 -17.26
N ARG A 94 3.66 -18.17 -17.89
CA ARG A 94 2.25 -18.28 -18.33
C ARG A 94 2.08 -17.92 -19.79
N ASN A 95 3.09 -18.18 -20.61
CA ASN A 95 3.04 -17.90 -22.04
C ASN A 95 1.94 -18.77 -22.72
N PRO A 96 0.88 -18.18 -23.29
CA PRO A 96 -0.23 -18.93 -23.87
C PRO A 96 0.14 -19.70 -25.14
N THR A 97 1.30 -19.43 -25.74
CA THR A 97 1.84 -20.21 -26.86
C THR A 97 2.62 -21.44 -26.39
N SER A 98 2.91 -21.56 -25.08
CA SER A 98 3.60 -22.71 -24.50
C SER A 98 2.65 -23.89 -24.28
N PRO A 99 3.04 -25.12 -24.69
CA PRO A 99 2.26 -26.33 -24.42
C PRO A 99 1.93 -26.53 -22.94
N ASP A 100 2.83 -26.18 -22.03
CA ASP A 100 2.64 -26.38 -20.59
C ASP A 100 1.53 -25.47 -20.03
N THR A 101 1.49 -24.22 -20.48
CA THR A 101 0.43 -23.28 -20.10
C THR A 101 -0.93 -23.72 -20.66
N VAL A 102 -0.97 -24.19 -21.90
CA VAL A 102 -2.21 -24.70 -22.51
C VAL A 102 -2.72 -25.93 -21.74
N ARG A 103 -1.85 -26.88 -21.40
CA ARG A 103 -2.23 -28.05 -20.57
C ARG A 103 -2.74 -27.62 -19.19
N HIS A 104 -2.10 -26.64 -18.55
CA HIS A 104 -2.54 -26.11 -17.27
C HIS A 104 -3.95 -25.51 -17.34
N LEU A 105 -4.25 -24.71 -18.37
CA LEU A 105 -5.59 -24.15 -18.58
C LEU A 105 -6.66 -25.24 -18.77
N HIS A 106 -6.33 -26.32 -19.49
CA HIS A 106 -7.24 -27.45 -19.65
C HIS A 106 -7.47 -28.23 -18.35
N SER A 107 -6.46 -28.39 -17.49
CA SER A 107 -6.62 -29.10 -16.21
C SER A 107 -7.50 -28.34 -15.21
N LEU A 108 -7.46 -27.00 -15.25
CA LEU A 108 -8.35 -26.14 -14.45
C LEU A 108 -9.83 -26.24 -14.89
N SER A 109 -10.08 -26.64 -16.15
CA SER A 109 -11.41 -26.77 -16.72
C SER A 109 -12.08 -28.15 -16.46
N GLY A 110 -11.46 -29.01 -15.63
CA GLY A 110 -12.04 -30.28 -15.20
C GLY A 110 -11.60 -31.52 -16.00
N ALA A 111 -10.70 -31.37 -16.98
CA ALA A 111 -9.97 -32.51 -17.55
C ALA A 111 -8.98 -33.06 -16.50
N GLN A 112 -8.73 -34.37 -16.51
CA GLN A 112 -7.85 -35.08 -15.56
C GLN A 112 -6.69 -34.20 -15.07
N ARG A 113 -6.58 -34.02 -13.74
CA ARG A 113 -5.47 -33.30 -13.10
C ARG A 113 -4.17 -34.03 -13.43
N TYR A 114 -3.56 -33.67 -14.56
CA TYR A 114 -2.18 -34.02 -14.84
C TYR A 114 -1.34 -33.39 -13.74
N LEU A 115 -0.71 -34.22 -12.92
CA LEU A 115 0.26 -33.83 -11.89
C LEU A 115 1.57 -33.39 -12.57
N ASP A 116 1.48 -32.44 -13.50
CA ASP A 116 2.66 -31.76 -14.00
C ASP A 116 2.98 -30.61 -13.04
N SER A 117 4.24 -30.57 -12.61
CA SER A 117 4.75 -29.60 -11.65
C SER A 117 4.84 -28.23 -12.33
N PHE A 118 3.72 -27.47 -12.33
CA PHE A 118 3.71 -26.07 -12.72
C PHE A 118 4.76 -25.33 -11.87
N LYS A 119 5.82 -24.86 -12.53
CA LYS A 119 6.86 -24.05 -11.88
C LYS A 119 6.47 -22.60 -12.01
N SER A 120 5.91 -22.06 -10.95
CA SER A 120 5.59 -20.64 -10.89
C SER A 120 6.85 -19.78 -11.05
N THR A 121 6.78 -18.82 -11.98
CA THR A 121 7.74 -17.70 -12.09
C THR A 121 7.20 -16.44 -11.42
N ALA A 122 6.03 -16.53 -10.77
CA ALA A 122 5.40 -15.40 -10.12
C ALA A 122 6.17 -15.04 -8.86
N ASP A 123 6.26 -13.73 -8.65
CA ASP A 123 6.91 -13.15 -7.50
C ASP A 123 5.89 -12.32 -6.72
N SER A 124 6.27 -11.86 -5.53
CA SER A 124 5.51 -10.87 -4.79
C SER A 124 6.41 -9.82 -4.18
N PHE A 125 5.85 -8.65 -3.92
CA PHE A 125 6.50 -7.61 -3.13
C PHE A 125 5.47 -6.87 -2.28
N SER A 126 5.96 -6.15 -1.29
CA SER A 126 5.12 -5.41 -0.35
C SER A 126 5.34 -3.90 -0.48
N VAL A 127 4.26 -3.13 -0.38
CA VAL A 127 4.26 -1.67 -0.28
C VAL A 127 3.70 -1.28 1.08
N VAL A 128 4.52 -0.63 1.89
CA VAL A 128 4.21 -0.29 3.27
C VAL A 128 4.49 1.18 3.54
N GLY A 129 3.83 1.76 4.53
CA GLY A 129 4.02 3.15 4.89
C GLY A 129 2.85 3.70 5.70
N LEU A 130 3.03 4.91 6.24
CA LEU A 130 2.00 5.61 7.00
C LEU A 130 0.72 5.83 6.19
N SER A 131 -0.43 5.87 6.85
CA SER A 131 -1.66 6.31 6.19
C SER A 131 -1.53 7.76 5.73
N GLY A 132 -1.97 8.06 4.51
CA GLY A 132 -1.87 9.41 3.94
C GLY A 132 -0.49 9.83 3.40
N ILE A 133 0.52 8.95 3.39
CA ILE A 133 1.86 9.30 2.87
C ILE A 133 1.94 9.39 1.34
N GLY A 134 1.03 8.72 0.62
CA GLY A 134 0.97 8.73 -0.85
C GLY A 134 0.96 7.37 -1.54
N LYS A 135 0.96 6.25 -0.80
CA LYS A 135 0.96 4.87 -1.35
C LYS A 135 -0.07 4.64 -2.46
N SER A 136 -1.35 4.92 -2.16
CA SER A 136 -2.44 4.67 -3.11
C SER A 136 -2.36 5.60 -4.33
N THR A 137 -1.88 6.83 -4.16
CA THR A 137 -1.65 7.78 -5.25
C THR A 137 -0.54 7.29 -6.18
N ALA A 138 0.61 6.88 -5.61
CA ALA A 138 1.75 6.32 -6.33
C ALA A 138 1.35 5.07 -7.13
N LEU A 139 0.67 4.12 -6.48
CA LEU A 139 0.20 2.91 -7.14
C LEU A 139 -0.80 3.23 -8.24
N HIS A 140 -1.74 4.15 -8.02
CA HIS A 140 -2.69 4.54 -9.06
C HIS A 140 -1.99 5.16 -10.27
N ALA A 141 -0.97 6.01 -10.05
CA ALA A 141 -0.18 6.59 -11.13
C ALA A 141 0.53 5.50 -11.94
N ILE A 142 1.21 4.56 -11.27
CA ILE A 142 1.92 3.47 -11.93
C ILE A 142 0.97 2.52 -12.67
N LEU A 143 -0.14 2.12 -12.05
CA LEU A 143 -1.14 1.28 -12.69
C LEU A 143 -1.78 1.96 -13.90
N SER A 144 -1.83 3.31 -13.93
CA SER A 144 -2.37 4.05 -15.06
C SER A 144 -1.50 3.97 -16.32
N LEU A 145 -0.22 3.60 -16.17
CA LEU A 145 0.70 3.35 -17.29
C LEU A 145 0.36 2.07 -18.05
N TYR A 146 -0.39 1.15 -17.41
CA TYR A 146 -0.75 -0.15 -17.96
C TYR A 146 -2.26 -0.20 -18.28
N PRO A 147 -2.64 -0.50 -19.53
CA PRO A 147 -4.05 -0.65 -19.89
C PRO A 147 -4.66 -1.82 -19.11
N GLN A 148 -5.73 -1.58 -18.35
CA GLN A 148 -6.26 -2.60 -17.44
C GLN A 148 -6.69 -3.89 -18.16
N THR A 149 -7.18 -3.78 -19.39
CA THR A 149 -7.61 -4.93 -20.20
C THR A 149 -7.19 -4.80 -21.65
N ILE A 150 -6.57 -5.85 -22.17
CA ILE A 150 -6.08 -5.96 -23.54
C ILE A 150 -6.82 -7.12 -24.22
N ARG A 151 -7.40 -6.86 -25.39
CA ARG A 151 -8.07 -7.88 -26.22
C ARG A 151 -7.16 -8.30 -27.35
N HIS A 152 -6.94 -9.60 -27.47
CA HIS A 152 -6.13 -10.22 -28.50
C HIS A 152 -7.07 -10.87 -29.52
N GLU A 153 -6.74 -10.74 -30.81
CA GLU A 153 -7.50 -11.37 -31.90
C GLU A 153 -6.63 -12.24 -32.78
N ARG A 154 -5.42 -11.78 -33.08
CA ARG A 154 -4.42 -12.48 -33.90
C ARG A 154 -3.02 -12.23 -33.37
N TYR A 155 -2.19 -13.24 -33.41
CA TYR A 155 -0.77 -13.15 -33.06
C TYR A 155 0.05 -13.91 -34.11
N GLU A 156 1.10 -13.28 -34.65
CA GLU A 156 1.95 -13.84 -35.72
C GLU A 156 1.16 -14.46 -36.89
N GLY A 157 0.06 -13.83 -37.30
CA GLY A 157 -0.79 -14.29 -38.40
C GLY A 157 -1.77 -15.42 -38.05
N SER A 158 -1.71 -15.98 -36.83
CA SER A 158 -2.63 -17.01 -36.33
C SER A 158 -3.76 -16.40 -35.49
N GLN A 159 -4.91 -17.09 -35.42
CA GLN A 159 -6.01 -16.68 -34.55
C GLN A 159 -5.60 -16.84 -33.08
N PHE A 160 -5.74 -15.77 -32.30
CA PHE A 160 -5.35 -15.73 -30.90
C PHE A 160 -6.37 -14.90 -30.12
N VAL A 161 -7.54 -15.49 -29.86
CA VAL A 161 -8.68 -14.80 -29.22
C VAL A 161 -8.61 -14.97 -27.71
N HIS A 162 -7.96 -14.02 -27.05
CA HIS A 162 -7.84 -14.01 -25.59
C HIS A 162 -8.09 -12.60 -25.05
N THR A 163 -8.54 -12.55 -23.80
CA THR A 163 -8.64 -11.31 -23.03
C THR A 163 -7.61 -11.37 -21.92
N GLN A 164 -6.71 -10.39 -21.89
CA GLN A 164 -5.67 -10.23 -20.88
C GLN A 164 -6.08 -9.12 -19.91
N ILE A 165 -6.12 -9.40 -18.62
CA ILE A 165 -6.25 -8.39 -17.57
C ILE A 165 -4.85 -8.12 -17.01
N THR A 166 -4.28 -6.94 -17.23
CA THR A 166 -2.89 -6.68 -16.81
C THR A 166 -2.76 -6.58 -15.29
N TRP A 167 -3.78 -6.04 -14.62
CA TRP A 167 -3.77 -5.89 -13.17
C TRP A 167 -5.20 -5.84 -12.60
N LEU A 168 -5.35 -6.34 -11.38
CA LEU A 168 -6.54 -6.15 -10.55
C LEU A 168 -6.13 -5.61 -9.18
N LYS A 169 -6.86 -4.61 -8.70
CA LYS A 169 -6.73 -4.11 -7.33
C LYS A 169 -7.94 -4.53 -6.52
N LEU A 170 -7.69 -5.14 -5.36
CA LEU A 170 -8.68 -5.54 -4.36
C LEU A 170 -8.33 -4.90 -3.03
N ASP A 171 -9.35 -4.55 -2.24
CA ASP A 171 -9.15 -4.13 -0.86
C ASP A 171 -9.40 -5.33 0.05
N CYS A 172 -8.50 -5.60 1.00
CA CYS A 172 -8.70 -6.67 1.96
C CYS A 172 -10.00 -6.39 2.74
N PRO A 173 -10.95 -7.34 2.80
CA PRO A 173 -12.23 -7.12 3.45
C PRO A 173 -12.03 -6.79 4.93
N ARG A 174 -12.90 -5.93 5.49
CA ARG A 174 -12.79 -5.44 6.87
C ARG A 174 -12.87 -6.55 7.92
N ASP A 175 -13.56 -7.63 7.61
CA ASP A 175 -13.68 -8.80 8.49
C ASP A 175 -12.57 -9.84 8.25
N GLY A 176 -11.62 -9.55 7.35
CA GLY A 176 -10.52 -10.43 6.97
C GLY A 176 -10.98 -11.78 6.39
N SER A 177 -12.21 -11.88 5.88
CA SER A 177 -12.76 -13.15 5.43
C SER A 177 -12.37 -13.50 4.00
N LEU A 178 -12.01 -14.77 3.76
CA LEU A 178 -11.75 -15.27 2.40
C LEU A 178 -12.98 -15.16 1.50
N ALA A 179 -14.18 -15.34 2.04
CA ALA A 179 -15.42 -15.21 1.28
C ALA A 179 -15.62 -13.78 0.75
N GLY A 180 -15.42 -12.77 1.61
CA GLY A 180 -15.47 -11.37 1.21
C GLY A 180 -14.40 -11.04 0.17
N PHE A 181 -13.21 -11.62 0.30
CA PHE A 181 -12.13 -11.45 -0.68
C PHE A 181 -12.50 -12.01 -2.06
N CYS A 182 -13.03 -13.25 -2.14
CA CYS A 182 -13.47 -13.84 -3.40
C CYS A 182 -14.58 -13.01 -4.07
N GLN A 183 -15.54 -12.51 -3.28
CA GLN A 183 -16.60 -11.65 -3.81
C GLN A 183 -16.04 -10.37 -4.43
N GLN A 184 -15.08 -9.73 -3.77
CA GLN A 184 -14.40 -8.56 -4.31
C GLN A 184 -13.60 -8.89 -5.58
N PHE A 185 -12.94 -10.05 -5.62
CA PHE A 185 -12.24 -10.51 -6.82
C PHE A 185 -13.17 -10.59 -8.04
N PHE A 186 -14.31 -11.28 -7.94
CA PHE A 186 -15.24 -11.38 -9.07
C PHE A 186 -15.87 -10.04 -9.46
N HIS A 187 -16.06 -9.14 -8.50
CA HIS A 187 -16.50 -7.78 -8.79
C HIS A 187 -15.44 -7.00 -9.58
N ALA A 188 -14.17 -7.07 -9.16
CA ALA A 188 -13.07 -6.39 -9.83
C ALA A 188 -12.83 -6.94 -11.24
N VAL A 189 -12.94 -8.26 -11.44
CA VAL A 189 -12.92 -8.88 -12.77
C VAL A 189 -14.05 -8.33 -13.64
N GLY A 190 -15.28 -8.27 -13.12
CA GLY A 190 -16.41 -7.69 -13.85
C GLY A 190 -16.17 -6.24 -14.26
N GLN A 191 -15.63 -5.42 -13.37
CA GLN A 191 -15.26 -4.04 -13.69
C GLN A 191 -14.20 -3.95 -14.78
N ALA A 192 -13.15 -4.78 -14.74
CA ALA A 192 -12.10 -4.81 -15.77
C ALA A 192 -12.67 -5.23 -17.14
N LEU A 193 -13.56 -6.21 -17.15
CA LEU A 193 -14.23 -6.71 -18.36
C LEU A 193 -15.37 -5.80 -18.86
N GLY A 194 -15.74 -4.75 -18.12
CA GLY A 194 -16.90 -3.91 -18.45
C GLY A 194 -18.26 -4.59 -18.25
N ASP A 195 -18.30 -5.73 -17.55
CA ASP A 195 -19.51 -6.46 -17.18
C ASP A 195 -19.75 -6.38 -15.67
N LYS A 196 -20.63 -5.44 -15.26
CA LYS A 196 -20.98 -5.23 -13.85
C LYS A 196 -21.69 -6.42 -13.21
N ASP A 197 -22.32 -7.28 -14.02
CA ASP A 197 -23.07 -8.44 -13.55
C ASP A 197 -22.25 -9.74 -13.58
N TYR A 198 -20.97 -9.67 -13.95
CA TYR A 198 -20.04 -10.81 -13.97
C TYR A 198 -20.07 -11.62 -12.67
N HIS A 199 -20.02 -10.94 -11.53
CA HIS A 199 -20.04 -11.57 -10.20
C HIS A 199 -21.29 -12.41 -9.95
N LYS A 200 -22.44 -12.07 -10.55
CA LYS A 200 -23.71 -12.82 -10.38
C LYS A 200 -23.66 -14.20 -11.05
N ARG A 201 -22.78 -14.36 -12.05
CA ARG A 201 -22.57 -15.62 -12.79
C ARG A 201 -21.74 -16.61 -11.97
N HIS A 202 -20.99 -16.13 -10.99
CA HIS A 202 -20.13 -16.93 -10.12
C HIS A 202 -20.79 -17.17 -8.75
N ARG A 203 -21.84 -18.00 -8.74
CA ARG A 203 -22.39 -18.54 -7.49
C ARG A 203 -21.55 -19.74 -7.05
N HIS A 204 -20.92 -19.63 -5.90
CA HIS A 204 -20.13 -20.70 -5.31
C HIS A 204 -20.85 -21.32 -4.10
N ARG A 205 -20.74 -22.65 -3.94
CA ARG A 205 -21.41 -23.39 -2.85
C ARG A 205 -20.69 -23.22 -1.51
N ASN A 206 -19.37 -23.12 -1.56
CA ASN A 206 -18.50 -22.97 -0.40
C ASN A 206 -17.23 -22.19 -0.81
N ILE A 207 -16.35 -21.94 0.16
CA ILE A 207 -15.15 -21.15 -0.09
C ILE A 207 -14.18 -21.84 -1.05
N ASN A 208 -14.01 -23.16 -0.95
CA ASN A 208 -13.08 -23.89 -1.83
C ASN A 208 -13.53 -23.84 -3.30
N ASP A 209 -14.83 -23.90 -3.56
CA ASP A 209 -15.43 -23.69 -4.87
C ASP A 209 -15.19 -22.26 -5.37
N ALA A 210 -15.34 -21.25 -4.50
CA ALA A 210 -15.03 -19.87 -4.84
C ALA A 210 -13.56 -19.68 -5.22
N LEU A 211 -12.65 -20.30 -4.45
CA LEU A 211 -11.21 -20.28 -4.71
C LEU A 211 -10.91 -20.92 -6.06
N GLN A 212 -11.41 -22.13 -6.32
CA GLN A 212 -11.20 -22.84 -7.59
C GLN A 212 -11.69 -22.02 -8.79
N GLN A 213 -12.87 -21.41 -8.69
CA GLN A 213 -13.39 -20.53 -9.73
C GLN A 213 -12.52 -19.28 -9.93
N MET A 214 -11.99 -18.71 -8.85
CA MET A 214 -11.04 -17.60 -8.93
C MET A 214 -9.76 -18.01 -9.67
N GLU A 215 -9.21 -19.20 -9.42
CA GLU A 215 -8.02 -19.70 -10.14
C GLU A 215 -8.31 -19.84 -11.63
N GLN A 216 -9.45 -20.47 -11.97
CA GLN A 216 -9.87 -20.65 -13.35
C GLN A 216 -10.03 -19.31 -14.06
N VAL A 217 -10.71 -18.34 -13.44
CA VAL A 217 -10.92 -16.99 -13.99
C VAL A 217 -9.57 -16.28 -14.16
N ALA A 218 -8.68 -16.36 -13.17
CA ALA A 218 -7.41 -15.69 -13.22
C ALA A 218 -6.48 -16.23 -14.30
N SER A 219 -6.47 -17.55 -14.51
CA SER A 219 -5.70 -18.18 -15.58
C SER A 219 -6.34 -17.92 -16.95
N THR A 220 -7.67 -17.96 -17.06
CA THR A 220 -8.40 -17.70 -18.32
C THR A 220 -8.17 -16.29 -18.85
N PHE A 221 -8.20 -15.30 -17.95
CA PHE A 221 -7.98 -13.89 -18.33
C PHE A 221 -6.54 -13.43 -18.21
N PHE A 222 -5.59 -14.35 -17.97
CA PHE A 222 -4.17 -14.05 -17.79
C PHE A 222 -3.93 -12.84 -16.88
N ILE A 223 -4.48 -12.87 -15.67
CA ILE A 223 -4.35 -11.75 -14.72
C ILE A 223 -2.87 -11.50 -14.44
N GLY A 224 -2.35 -10.32 -14.81
CA GLY A 224 -0.93 -10.02 -14.79
C GLY A 224 -0.38 -9.76 -13.40
N ALA A 225 -1.11 -9.02 -12.57
CA ALA A 225 -0.78 -8.78 -11.17
C ALA A 225 -2.04 -8.60 -10.32
N LEU A 226 -2.01 -9.10 -9.08
CA LEU A 226 -3.06 -8.91 -8.09
C LEU A 226 -2.56 -8.00 -6.98
N LEU A 227 -3.10 -6.80 -6.87
CA LEU A 227 -2.79 -5.85 -5.82
C LEU A 227 -3.81 -5.98 -4.70
N ILE A 228 -3.35 -6.20 -3.48
CA ILE A 228 -4.18 -6.40 -2.29
C ILE A 228 -3.89 -5.24 -1.33
N ASP A 229 -4.81 -4.28 -1.26
CA ASP A 229 -4.72 -3.10 -0.40
C ASP A 229 -5.36 -3.33 0.97
N GLU A 230 -5.09 -2.42 1.91
CA GLU A 230 -5.63 -2.45 3.27
C GLU A 230 -5.37 -3.77 4.01
N LEU A 231 -4.22 -4.41 3.76
CA LEU A 231 -3.92 -5.74 4.30
C LEU A 231 -3.89 -5.79 5.83
N GLN A 232 -3.67 -4.66 6.50
CA GLN A 232 -3.77 -4.54 7.95
C GLN A 232 -5.17 -4.91 8.50
N ASN A 233 -6.23 -4.93 7.67
CA ASN A 233 -7.55 -5.44 8.04
C ASN A 233 -7.53 -6.90 8.51
N LEU A 234 -6.49 -7.67 8.17
CA LEU A 234 -6.29 -9.03 8.69
C LEU A 234 -6.13 -9.09 10.22
N HIS A 235 -5.72 -8.02 10.88
CA HIS A 235 -5.69 -7.95 12.35
C HIS A 235 -7.09 -8.08 12.96
N LEU A 236 -8.13 -7.72 12.20
CA LEU A 236 -9.54 -7.80 12.61
C LEU A 236 -10.19 -9.13 12.24
N ALA A 237 -9.44 -10.04 11.59
CA ALA A 237 -9.96 -11.34 11.20
C ALA A 237 -10.31 -12.18 12.43
N LYS A 238 -11.39 -12.97 12.31
CA LYS A 238 -11.75 -13.97 13.32
C LYS A 238 -10.59 -14.97 13.51
N THR A 239 -10.52 -15.63 14.66
CA THR A 239 -9.49 -16.63 15.00
C THR A 239 -9.29 -17.64 13.85
N GLY A 240 -8.05 -17.79 13.40
CA GLY A 240 -7.67 -18.66 12.27
C GLY A 240 -7.89 -18.07 10.86
N GLY A 241 -8.65 -16.99 10.73
CA GLY A 241 -8.92 -16.31 9.46
C GLY A 241 -7.67 -15.67 8.85
N LYS A 242 -6.84 -15.01 9.67
CA LYS A 242 -5.54 -14.44 9.27
C LYS A 242 -4.65 -15.49 8.60
N GLU A 243 -4.43 -16.64 9.25
CA GLU A 243 -3.60 -17.72 8.72
C GLU A 243 -4.17 -18.31 7.44
N SER A 244 -5.48 -18.54 7.40
CA SER A 244 -6.16 -19.07 6.22
C SER A 244 -6.00 -18.16 5.01
N MET A 245 -6.14 -16.84 5.19
CA MET A 245 -5.98 -15.86 4.11
C MET A 245 -4.51 -15.73 3.65
N LEU A 246 -3.55 -15.73 4.57
CA LEU A 246 -2.13 -15.70 4.21
C LEU A 246 -1.69 -16.97 3.45
N ASN A 247 -2.14 -18.14 3.89
CA ASN A 247 -1.90 -19.40 3.18
C ASN A 247 -2.51 -19.39 1.77
N PHE A 248 -3.69 -18.78 1.62
CA PHE A 248 -4.31 -18.61 0.31
C PHE A 248 -3.48 -17.70 -0.61
N PHE A 249 -2.95 -16.57 -0.13
CA PHE A 249 -2.09 -15.73 -0.97
C PHE A 249 -0.81 -16.44 -1.40
N LEU A 250 -0.23 -17.27 -0.53
CA LEU A 250 0.89 -18.13 -0.88
C LEU A 250 0.50 -19.15 -1.96
N HIS A 251 -0.73 -19.68 -1.94
CA HIS A 251 -1.26 -20.55 -2.99
C HIS A 251 -1.38 -19.81 -4.34
N LEU A 252 -1.88 -18.56 -4.35
CA LEU A 252 -1.98 -17.76 -5.57
C LEU A 252 -0.63 -17.58 -6.27
N VAL A 253 0.42 -17.26 -5.49
CA VAL A 253 1.77 -17.04 -6.01
C VAL A 253 2.40 -18.36 -6.46
N ASN A 254 2.38 -19.40 -5.62
CA ASN A 254 3.16 -20.62 -5.87
C ASN A 254 2.48 -21.60 -6.83
N ASN A 255 1.15 -21.73 -6.77
CA ASN A 255 0.43 -22.78 -7.48
C ASN A 255 -0.26 -22.26 -8.75
N ILE A 256 -0.78 -21.03 -8.72
CA ILE A 256 -1.47 -20.42 -9.88
C ILE A 256 -0.50 -19.57 -10.70
N GLY A 257 0.57 -19.06 -10.08
CA GLY A 257 1.55 -18.22 -10.76
C GLY A 257 1.03 -16.82 -11.07
N ILE A 258 0.17 -16.28 -10.20
CA ILE A 258 -0.26 -14.88 -10.29
C ILE A 258 0.67 -14.05 -9.40
N PRO A 259 1.37 -13.05 -9.94
CA PRO A 259 2.13 -12.12 -9.13
C PRO A 259 1.23 -11.32 -8.19
N VAL A 260 1.65 -11.14 -6.94
CA VAL A 260 0.87 -10.44 -5.91
C VAL A 260 1.63 -9.25 -5.34
N VAL A 261 0.95 -8.10 -5.20
CA VAL A 261 1.47 -6.93 -4.51
C VAL A 261 0.67 -6.73 -3.23
N PHE A 262 1.33 -6.83 -2.08
CA PHE A 262 0.71 -6.60 -0.78
C PHE A 262 0.84 -5.14 -0.39
N ILE A 263 -0.25 -4.47 -0.05
CA ILE A 263 -0.25 -3.04 0.29
C ILE A 263 -0.94 -2.88 1.64
N GLY A 264 -0.32 -2.10 2.52
CA GLY A 264 -0.89 -1.81 3.82
C GLY A 264 -0.09 -0.79 4.60
N THR A 265 -0.45 -0.63 5.87
CA THR A 265 0.25 0.26 6.78
C THR A 265 1.43 -0.44 7.45
N ASN A 266 2.29 0.30 8.14
CA ASN A 266 3.45 -0.28 8.82
C ASN A 266 3.06 -1.40 9.79
N SER A 267 1.85 -1.36 10.36
CA SER A 267 1.30 -2.39 11.24
C SER A 267 1.27 -3.80 10.62
N MET A 268 1.25 -3.90 9.28
CA MET A 268 1.15 -5.19 8.60
C MET A 268 2.43 -6.02 8.69
N ILE A 269 3.56 -5.43 9.05
CA ILE A 269 4.86 -6.14 9.13
C ILE A 269 4.80 -7.24 10.19
N SER A 270 4.12 -6.96 11.29
CA SER A 270 3.78 -7.96 12.32
C SER A 270 2.80 -9.05 11.85
N LEU A 271 2.01 -8.83 10.79
CA LEU A 271 1.18 -9.90 10.23
C LEU A 271 2.05 -10.93 9.53
N PHE A 272 3.08 -10.45 8.85
CA PHE A 272 3.98 -11.32 8.14
C PHE A 272 5.02 -11.96 9.06
N SER A 273 5.42 -11.38 10.19
CA SER A 273 6.41 -11.97 11.11
C SER A 273 6.22 -13.46 11.41
N ASP A 274 4.97 -13.88 11.63
CA ASP A 274 4.61 -15.25 11.97
C ASP A 274 4.65 -16.17 10.73
N VAL A 275 4.31 -15.63 9.56
CA VAL A 275 4.30 -16.32 8.25
C VAL A 275 5.63 -16.16 7.50
N MET A 276 6.55 -15.33 7.99
CA MET A 276 7.84 -14.94 7.39
C MET A 276 8.88 -16.05 7.39
N ARG A 277 8.59 -17.22 7.99
CA ARG A 277 9.33 -18.45 7.68
C ARG A 277 9.08 -18.93 6.24
N VAL A 278 7.94 -18.60 5.66
CA VAL A 278 7.52 -18.98 4.29
C VAL A 278 7.52 -17.76 3.35
N ALA A 279 7.08 -16.59 3.82
CA ALA A 279 6.97 -15.38 3.00
C ALA A 279 8.31 -14.81 2.53
N ARG A 280 9.42 -14.92 3.29
CA ARG A 280 10.76 -14.51 2.80
C ARG A 280 11.24 -15.28 1.56
N ARG A 281 10.69 -16.47 1.30
CA ARG A 281 10.96 -17.23 0.07
C ARG A 281 10.01 -16.84 -1.08
N SER A 282 8.90 -16.16 -0.78
CA SER A 282 7.83 -15.81 -1.72
C SER A 282 7.82 -14.31 -2.09
N CYS A 283 8.37 -13.44 -1.24
CA CYS A 283 8.69 -12.03 -1.52
C CYS A 283 10.07 -11.93 -2.17
N GLY A 284 10.27 -12.51 -3.36
CA GLY A 284 11.51 -12.38 -4.13
C GLY A 284 11.75 -10.96 -4.63
N GLY A 285 10.71 -10.12 -4.69
CA GLY A 285 10.77 -8.73 -5.17
C GLY A 285 11.13 -7.66 -4.14
N GLY A 286 11.17 -7.98 -2.84
CA GLY A 286 11.51 -7.02 -1.78
C GLY A 286 10.32 -6.27 -1.16
N MET A 287 10.60 -5.17 -0.45
CA MET A 287 9.63 -4.33 0.24
C MET A 287 9.93 -2.85 -0.05
N VAL A 288 8.93 -2.14 -0.56
CA VAL A 288 8.99 -0.70 -0.83
C VAL A 288 8.37 0.03 0.36
N GLU A 289 9.18 0.81 1.05
CA GLU A 289 8.75 1.59 2.21
C GLU A 289 8.54 3.06 1.84
N PHE A 290 7.30 3.53 1.97
CA PHE A 290 6.97 4.95 1.95
C PHE A 290 7.30 5.56 3.31
N LYS A 291 8.55 6.00 3.43
CA LYS A 291 9.03 6.69 4.61
C LYS A 291 8.36 8.05 4.77
N ARG A 292 8.22 8.46 6.03
CA ARG A 292 7.81 9.82 6.38
C ARG A 292 8.93 10.76 5.97
N PHE A 293 8.59 11.87 5.32
CA PHE A 293 9.55 12.92 5.04
C PHE A 293 10.07 13.55 6.33
N GLU A 294 11.37 13.75 6.40
CA GLU A 294 12.02 14.63 7.36
C GLU A 294 12.09 16.05 6.83
N LYS A 295 12.21 17.03 7.74
CA LYS A 295 12.18 18.45 7.39
C LYS A 295 13.25 18.86 6.39
N ASP A 296 14.43 18.27 6.55
CA ASP A 296 15.63 18.61 5.79
C ASP A 296 15.76 17.79 4.50
N ASP A 297 14.80 16.91 4.19
CA ASP A 297 14.80 16.12 2.97
C ASP A 297 14.59 17.02 1.73
N GLU A 298 15.42 16.84 0.71
CA GLU A 298 15.29 17.56 -0.56
C GLU A 298 13.96 17.26 -1.26
N GLU A 299 13.49 16.01 -1.19
CA GLU A 299 12.20 15.59 -1.74
C GLU A 299 11.02 16.27 -1.04
N TRP A 300 11.11 16.50 0.28
CA TRP A 300 10.11 17.25 1.03
C TRP A 300 10.06 18.71 0.59
N ARG A 301 11.23 19.34 0.47
CA ARG A 301 11.32 20.73 -0.01
C ARG A 301 10.69 20.87 -1.40
N LEU A 302 11.06 19.99 -2.33
CA LEU A 302 10.52 19.96 -3.68
C LEU A 302 9.00 19.82 -3.70
N LEU A 303 8.44 18.93 -2.87
CA LEU A 303 7.00 18.76 -2.73
C LEU A 303 6.30 20.03 -2.25
N VAL A 304 6.84 20.64 -1.19
CA VAL A 304 6.27 21.86 -0.59
C VAL A 304 6.35 23.02 -1.57
N GLU A 305 7.47 23.22 -2.25
CA GLU A 305 7.66 24.27 -3.27
C GLU A 305 6.64 24.13 -4.41
N ASN A 306 6.47 22.91 -4.93
CA ASN A 306 5.54 22.66 -6.02
C ASN A 306 4.08 22.87 -5.59
N LEU A 307 3.68 22.40 -4.41
CA LEU A 307 2.34 22.67 -3.88
C LEU A 307 2.13 24.16 -3.56
N TRP A 308 3.16 24.84 -3.06
CA TRP A 308 3.10 26.26 -2.70
C TRP A 308 2.94 27.19 -3.91
N SER A 309 3.33 26.74 -5.11
CA SER A 309 3.14 27.47 -6.36
C SER A 309 1.66 27.71 -6.72
N TYR A 310 0.74 26.93 -6.14
CA TYR A 310 -0.70 27.05 -6.40
C TYR A 310 -1.40 27.87 -5.31
N GLN A 311 -1.63 29.16 -5.57
CA GLN A 311 -2.23 30.12 -4.62
C GLN A 311 -3.42 30.83 -5.24
N TRP A 312 -4.62 30.69 -4.66
CA TRP A 312 -5.86 31.34 -5.14
C TRP A 312 -6.30 32.57 -4.32
N TYR A 313 -5.39 33.13 -3.53
CA TYR A 313 -5.58 34.40 -2.83
C TYR A 313 -4.89 35.54 -3.57
N ARG A 314 -5.41 36.77 -3.46
CA ARG A 314 -4.99 37.89 -4.33
C ARG A 314 -3.55 38.35 -4.10
N GLN A 315 -3.04 38.25 -2.88
CA GLN A 315 -1.68 38.68 -2.54
C GLN A 315 -0.77 37.46 -2.41
N THR A 316 -0.16 37.04 -3.52
CA THR A 316 0.75 35.90 -3.56
C THR A 316 1.86 36.04 -2.51
N ALA A 317 2.14 34.96 -1.79
CA ALA A 317 3.17 34.91 -0.76
C ALA A 317 4.34 34.05 -1.21
N GLU A 318 5.56 34.54 -0.97
CA GLU A 318 6.77 33.74 -1.10
C GLU A 318 6.82 32.65 -0.02
N LEU A 319 7.45 31.53 -0.33
CA LEU A 319 7.69 30.46 0.64
C LEU A 319 8.86 30.85 1.54
N THR A 320 8.56 31.58 2.62
CA THR A 320 9.60 31.97 3.59
C THR A 320 9.99 30.78 4.49
N PRO A 321 11.18 30.80 5.11
CA PRO A 321 11.58 29.77 6.07
C PRO A 321 10.56 29.57 7.20
N GLU A 322 9.93 30.63 7.69
CA GLU A 322 8.93 30.56 8.76
C GLU A 322 7.66 29.84 8.32
N ILE A 323 7.24 30.04 7.07
CA ILE A 323 6.10 29.35 6.48
C ILE A 323 6.43 27.87 6.27
N PHE A 324 7.60 27.58 5.70
CA PHE A 324 8.08 26.22 5.49
C PHE A 324 8.13 25.43 6.80
N ASP A 325 8.68 26.06 7.85
CA ASP A 325 8.78 25.51 9.19
C ASP A 325 7.40 25.27 9.81
N ALA A 326 6.45 26.20 9.65
CA ALA A 326 5.09 26.03 10.12
C ALA A 326 4.37 24.87 9.40
N LEU A 327 4.55 24.74 8.08
CA LEU A 327 3.98 23.63 7.33
C LEU A 327 4.53 22.29 7.82
N TYR A 328 5.84 22.17 8.04
CA TYR A 328 6.41 20.95 8.59
C TYR A 328 5.93 20.69 10.02
N GLU A 329 5.97 21.68 10.91
CA GLU A 329 5.56 21.53 12.31
C GLU A 329 4.13 20.99 12.44
N HIS A 330 3.22 21.46 11.58
CA HIS A 330 1.80 21.11 11.63
C HIS A 330 1.41 19.88 10.79
N THR A 331 2.35 19.24 10.09
CA THR A 331 2.08 18.09 9.20
C THR A 331 3.01 16.91 9.43
N GLN A 332 4.20 17.17 9.98
CA GLN A 332 5.26 16.21 10.27
C GLN A 332 5.68 15.38 9.05
N GLY A 333 5.66 15.97 7.85
CA GLY A 333 6.06 15.27 6.63
C GLY A 333 5.01 14.29 6.08
N VAL A 334 3.77 14.30 6.60
CA VAL A 334 2.67 13.49 6.05
C VAL A 334 1.98 14.25 4.92
N THR A 335 2.12 13.76 3.69
CA THR A 335 1.62 14.39 2.46
C THR A 335 0.14 14.76 2.51
N ASP A 336 -0.73 13.86 2.95
CA ASP A 336 -2.18 14.12 3.07
C ASP A 336 -2.48 15.26 4.06
N PHE A 337 -1.73 15.35 5.16
CA PHE A 337 -1.88 16.45 6.12
C PHE A 337 -1.40 17.78 5.53
N LEU A 338 -0.31 17.77 4.76
CA LEU A 338 0.18 18.95 4.05
C LEU A 338 -0.86 19.51 3.08
N VAL A 339 -1.38 18.68 2.18
CA VAL A 339 -2.39 19.10 1.21
C VAL A 339 -3.64 19.60 1.91
N LYS A 340 -4.12 18.90 2.95
CA LYS A 340 -5.29 19.34 3.74
C LYS A 340 -5.04 20.68 4.42
N LEU A 341 -3.88 20.87 5.04
CA LEU A 341 -3.52 22.11 5.71
C LEU A 341 -3.47 23.27 4.70
N LEU A 342 -2.81 23.09 3.55
CA LEU A 342 -2.77 24.12 2.49
C LEU A 342 -4.16 24.48 1.99
N VAL A 343 -5.01 23.49 1.70
CA VAL A 343 -6.40 23.73 1.27
C VAL A 343 -7.18 24.52 2.33
N LEU A 344 -7.10 24.12 3.60
CA LEU A 344 -7.81 24.78 4.70
C LEU A 344 -7.29 26.20 4.94
N SER A 345 -5.98 26.39 4.86
CA SER A 345 -5.30 27.65 5.07
C SER A 345 -5.63 28.68 3.99
N GLN A 346 -5.65 28.27 2.72
CA GLN A 346 -6.07 29.14 1.62
C GLN A 346 -7.56 29.51 1.72
N ARG A 347 -8.42 28.55 2.07
CA ARG A 347 -9.84 28.83 2.32
C ARG A 347 -10.02 29.87 3.42
N TYR A 348 -9.29 29.74 4.52
CA TYR A 348 -9.31 30.72 5.60
C TYR A 348 -8.86 32.11 5.13
N ALA A 349 -7.78 32.21 4.35
CA ALA A 349 -7.27 33.48 3.85
C ALA A 349 -8.29 34.22 2.97
N ILE A 350 -9.00 33.49 2.10
CA ILE A 350 -10.05 34.06 1.24
C ILE A 350 -11.28 34.45 2.07
N GLN A 351 -11.76 33.57 2.95
CA GLN A 351 -12.99 33.80 3.72
C GLN A 351 -12.85 34.91 4.78
N SER A 352 -11.67 35.04 5.38
CA SER A 352 -11.39 36.10 6.35
C SER A 352 -11.08 37.45 5.70
N GLY A 353 -10.89 37.48 4.38
CA GLY A 353 -10.46 38.67 3.64
C GLY A 353 -8.99 39.04 3.86
N SER A 354 -8.18 38.21 4.53
CA SER A 354 -6.74 38.47 4.66
C SER A 354 -6.03 38.43 3.31
N GLU A 355 -6.54 37.62 2.37
CA GLU A 355 -6.07 37.49 0.97
C GLU A 355 -4.57 37.21 0.82
N ARG A 356 -3.95 36.70 1.88
CA ARG A 356 -2.54 36.29 1.98
C ARG A 356 -2.41 35.20 3.03
N LEU A 357 -1.48 34.27 2.82
CA LEU A 357 -1.13 33.26 3.82
C LEU A 357 0.15 33.63 4.59
N THR A 358 0.13 33.37 5.91
CA THR A 358 1.26 33.59 6.84
C THR A 358 1.45 32.37 7.73
N ALA A 359 2.63 32.23 8.35
CA ALA A 359 2.91 31.17 9.31
C ALA A 359 1.91 31.16 10.49
N GLU A 360 1.53 32.33 11.00
CA GLU A 360 0.51 32.48 12.05
C GLU A 360 -0.86 31.97 11.61
N ALA A 361 -1.28 32.28 10.38
CA ALA A 361 -2.55 31.80 9.83
C ALA A 361 -2.55 30.27 9.67
N ILE A 362 -1.42 29.68 9.21
CA ILE A 362 -1.24 28.23 9.12
C ILE A 362 -1.37 27.58 10.50
N ALA A 363 -0.66 28.10 11.50
CA ALA A 363 -0.72 27.59 12.86
C ALA A 363 -2.13 27.70 13.46
N LYS A 364 -2.81 28.83 13.26
CA LYS A 364 -4.19 29.05 13.68
C LYS A 364 -5.14 28.03 13.05
N VAL A 365 -5.05 27.82 11.73
CA VAL A 365 -5.90 26.89 11.00
C VAL A 365 -5.65 25.45 11.44
N SER A 366 -4.40 25.00 11.56
CA SER A 366 -4.08 23.67 12.06
C SER A 366 -4.66 23.47 13.48
N ASN A 367 -4.44 24.43 14.37
CA ASN A 367 -4.93 24.36 15.75
C ASN A 367 -6.47 24.33 15.87
N ALA A 368 -7.18 24.97 14.95
CA ALA A 368 -8.64 25.02 14.96
C ALA A 368 -9.30 23.87 14.18
N LYS A 369 -8.71 23.44 13.06
CA LYS A 369 -9.36 22.52 12.09
C LYS A 369 -8.78 21.12 12.06
N MET A 370 -7.59 20.90 12.63
CA MET A 370 -6.92 19.59 12.67
C MET A 370 -6.76 19.05 14.10
N GLN A 371 -7.64 19.45 15.02
CA GLN A 371 -7.56 19.09 16.45
C GLN A 371 -7.48 17.58 16.70
N ILE A 372 -8.27 16.79 15.96
CA ILE A 372 -8.29 15.32 16.05
C ILE A 372 -6.93 14.70 15.71
N LEU A 373 -6.12 15.37 14.87
CA LEU A 373 -4.82 14.88 14.44
C LEU A 373 -3.68 15.28 15.41
N LYS A 374 -3.94 16.18 16.36
CA LYS A 374 -2.90 16.67 17.29
C LYS A 374 -2.22 15.56 18.11
N PRO A 375 -2.93 14.56 18.66
CA PRO A 375 -2.29 13.46 19.38
C PRO A 375 -1.29 12.68 18.49
N ALA A 376 -1.70 12.34 17.26
CA ALA A 376 -0.86 11.65 16.30
C ALA A 376 0.35 12.50 15.88
N LEU A 377 0.14 13.78 15.55
CA LEU A 377 1.22 14.72 15.21
C LEU A 377 2.18 14.94 16.38
N SER A 378 1.70 14.92 17.63
CA SER A 378 2.53 15.02 18.82
C SER A 378 3.38 13.76 19.02
N ALA A 379 2.82 12.58 18.76
CA ALA A 379 3.56 11.32 18.81
C ALA A 379 4.68 11.30 17.75
N LEU A 380 4.39 11.73 16.52
CA LEU A 380 5.39 11.88 15.46
C LEU A 380 6.52 12.85 15.86
N ARG A 381 6.16 14.02 16.42
CA ARG A 381 7.12 15.02 16.92
C ARG A 381 8.04 14.49 18.01
N SER A 382 7.48 13.73 18.95
CA SER A 382 8.27 13.20 20.06
C SER A 382 9.32 12.19 19.62
N ARG A 383 9.17 11.59 18.42
CA ARG A 383 9.98 10.45 17.95
C ARG A 383 10.09 9.35 19.01
N ASP A 384 9.05 9.21 19.85
CA ASP A 384 9.00 8.24 20.95
C ASP A 384 8.24 6.99 20.46
N PRO A 385 8.92 5.84 20.33
CA PRO A 385 8.33 4.57 19.94
C PRO A 385 7.05 4.25 20.72
N ARG A 386 7.02 4.56 22.02
CA ARG A 386 5.92 4.20 22.92
C ARG A 386 4.66 5.01 22.63
N ARG A 387 4.82 6.30 22.33
CA ARG A 387 3.71 7.19 21.94
C ARG A 387 3.23 6.85 20.54
N MET A 388 4.15 6.51 19.63
CA MET A 388 3.82 6.12 18.26
C MET A 388 3.05 4.80 18.22
N ARG A 389 3.37 3.83 19.09
CA ARG A 389 2.63 2.56 19.24
C ARG A 389 1.14 2.72 19.58
N GLN A 390 0.73 3.84 20.16
CA GLN A 390 -0.69 4.09 20.45
C GLN A 390 -1.52 4.34 19.18
N PHE A 391 -0.84 4.52 18.04
CA PHE A 391 -1.44 4.68 16.72
C PHE A 391 -0.87 3.58 15.82
N ASP A 392 -1.70 2.60 15.47
CA ASP A 392 -1.28 1.36 14.78
C ASP A 392 -0.38 1.61 13.56
N ASP A 393 -0.64 2.69 12.83
CA ASP A 393 0.08 2.99 11.59
C ASP A 393 1.42 3.70 11.80
N LEU A 394 1.64 4.35 12.96
CA LEU A 394 2.72 5.35 13.10
C LEU A 394 4.11 4.78 13.35
N LEU A 395 4.22 3.54 13.85
CA LEU A 395 5.52 2.99 14.26
C LEU A 395 6.42 2.71 13.03
N PRO A 396 7.68 3.17 13.00
CA PRO A 396 8.59 2.91 11.90
C PRO A 396 8.89 1.42 11.76
N ILE A 397 9.24 1.01 10.54
CA ILE A 397 9.51 -0.39 10.23
C ILE A 397 10.71 -0.91 11.00
N GLU A 398 11.80 -0.13 11.07
CA GLU A 398 13.03 -0.55 11.73
C GLU A 398 12.78 -0.87 13.21
N GLU A 399 11.94 -0.10 13.89
CA GLU A 399 11.61 -0.33 15.30
C GLU A 399 10.73 -1.57 15.51
N GLN A 400 9.80 -1.83 14.58
CA GLN A 400 9.01 -3.06 14.58
C GLN A 400 9.92 -4.28 14.38
N LEU A 401 10.85 -4.19 13.43
CA LEU A 401 11.83 -5.24 13.17
C LEU A 401 12.77 -5.46 14.36
N ILE A 402 13.26 -4.41 15.01
CA ILE A 402 14.09 -4.52 16.22
C ILE A 402 13.32 -5.25 17.33
N GLY A 403 12.05 -4.91 17.57
CA GLY A 403 11.20 -5.60 18.53
C GLY A 403 11.00 -7.09 18.21
N MET A 404 10.85 -7.42 16.92
CA MET A 404 10.72 -8.81 16.44
C MET A 404 12.05 -9.58 16.54
N MET A 405 13.18 -8.92 16.27
CA MET A 405 14.51 -9.53 16.30
C MET A 405 15.08 -9.70 17.71
N ALA A 406 14.60 -8.90 18.68
CA ALA A 406 14.96 -9.02 20.08
C ALA A 406 14.48 -10.34 20.72
N PHE A 407 13.56 -11.06 20.07
CA PHE A 407 12.98 -12.29 20.61
C PHE A 407 13.59 -13.58 20.07
N ASP A 408 14.39 -13.58 19.00
CA ASP A 408 14.82 -14.85 18.39
C ASP A 408 16.17 -14.81 17.65
N GLY A 409 17.16 -15.49 18.24
CA GLY A 409 18.00 -16.40 17.45
C GLY A 409 19.48 -16.54 17.87
N LEU A 410 19.92 -17.80 17.85
CA LEU A 410 21.30 -18.26 18.07
C LEU A 410 22.36 -17.55 17.23
N PRO A 411 23.62 -17.45 17.72
CA PRO A 411 24.71 -16.68 17.11
C PRO A 411 25.01 -17.06 15.65
N ARG A 412 25.38 -16.06 14.85
CA ARG A 412 25.76 -16.16 13.42
C ARG A 412 26.81 -17.26 13.13
N SER A 413 27.67 -17.57 14.10
CA SER A 413 28.72 -18.60 14.02
C SER A 413 28.16 -20.01 13.85
N GLU A 414 27.07 -20.37 14.52
CA GLU A 414 26.45 -21.70 14.42
C GLU A 414 25.76 -21.92 13.07
N ARG A 415 25.17 -20.86 12.51
CA ARG A 415 24.53 -20.89 11.19
C ARG A 415 25.55 -21.02 10.05
N LEU A 416 26.74 -20.43 10.21
CA LEU A 416 27.84 -20.55 9.26
C LEU A 416 28.48 -21.95 9.25
N ALA A 417 28.49 -22.65 10.39
CA ALA A 417 28.98 -24.03 10.48
C ALA A 417 28.11 -25.01 9.69
N LEU A 418 26.79 -24.79 9.65
CA LEU A 418 25.83 -25.60 8.87
C LEU A 418 25.97 -25.41 7.35
N LEU A 419 26.33 -24.21 6.90
CA LEU A 419 26.45 -23.88 5.47
C LEU A 419 27.75 -24.38 4.84
N ARG A 420 28.83 -24.52 5.63
CA ARG A 420 30.12 -25.05 5.16
C ARG A 420 30.10 -26.55 4.83
N GLY A 421 29.06 -27.27 5.24
CA GLY A 421 28.90 -28.71 4.97
C GLY A 421 28.22 -29.06 3.65
N VAL A 422 27.77 -28.07 2.86
CA VAL A 422 27.00 -28.32 1.62
C VAL A 422 27.89 -28.08 0.40
N THR A 423 28.36 -29.15 -0.23
CA THR A 423 28.94 -29.12 -1.59
C THR A 423 28.01 -29.81 -2.58
N PRO A 424 27.99 -29.40 -3.86
CA PRO A 424 27.09 -29.99 -4.84
C PRO A 424 27.72 -31.25 -5.42
N HIS A 425 27.41 -32.44 -4.89
CA HIS A 425 27.06 -33.65 -5.66
C HIS A 425 26.83 -34.90 -4.78
N ALA A 426 25.87 -35.73 -5.23
CA ALA A 426 25.53 -37.11 -4.89
C ALA A 426 25.10 -37.45 -3.44
N LYS A 427 23.85 -37.88 -3.28
CA LYS A 427 23.29 -38.46 -2.03
C LYS A 427 23.92 -39.83 -1.73
N PRO A 428 24.28 -40.10 -0.46
CA PRO A 428 24.15 -41.45 0.09
C PRO A 428 23.26 -41.49 1.34
N HIS A 429 22.62 -42.65 1.50
CA HIS A 429 21.73 -43.08 2.59
C HIS A 429 22.48 -43.25 3.93
N ALA A 430 21.92 -42.74 5.05
CA ALA A 430 22.23 -43.19 6.42
C ALA A 430 21.15 -42.72 7.44
N PRO A 431 20.99 -43.39 8.60
CA PRO A 431 19.74 -43.53 9.39
C PRO A 431 19.50 -42.40 10.42
N PRO A 432 18.32 -42.32 11.06
CA PRO A 432 17.94 -41.14 11.86
C PRO A 432 18.59 -41.17 13.26
N PRO A 433 19.02 -40.01 13.83
CA PRO A 433 19.44 -39.94 15.21
C PRO A 433 18.31 -39.56 16.17
N SER A 434 18.51 -40.00 17.41
CA SER A 434 17.63 -39.96 18.57
C SER A 434 17.41 -38.57 19.18
N VAL A 435 16.21 -38.37 19.74
CA VAL A 435 15.76 -37.17 20.43
C VAL A 435 16.35 -37.08 21.85
N VAL A 436 16.99 -35.96 22.19
CA VAL A 436 17.31 -35.58 23.58
C VAL A 436 16.52 -34.32 23.93
N ALA A 437 15.78 -34.38 25.03
CA ALA A 437 14.92 -33.31 25.54
C ALA A 437 15.69 -32.34 26.45
N SER A 438 15.47 -31.04 26.31
CA SER A 438 15.87 -30.02 27.29
C SER A 438 14.69 -29.10 27.63
N LYS A 439 14.43 -28.94 28.94
CA LYS A 439 13.32 -28.15 29.51
C LYS A 439 13.53 -26.63 29.35
N PRO A 440 12.45 -25.83 29.24
CA PRO A 440 12.55 -24.37 29.18
C PRO A 440 12.52 -23.71 30.57
N THR A 441 13.37 -22.70 30.77
CA THR A 441 13.38 -21.77 31.90
C THR A 441 12.68 -20.46 31.52
N VAL A 442 11.92 -19.88 32.45
CA VAL A 442 11.12 -18.65 32.25
C VAL A 442 11.93 -17.41 32.65
N PRO A 443 11.89 -16.29 31.90
CA PRO A 443 12.52 -15.03 32.31
C PRO A 443 11.61 -14.21 33.24
N ALA A 444 12.23 -13.53 34.21
CA ALA A 444 11.58 -12.70 35.23
C ALA A 444 11.16 -11.31 34.69
N VAL A 445 10.01 -10.82 35.18
CA VAL A 445 9.44 -9.49 34.91
C VAL A 445 10.02 -8.48 35.90
N VAL A 446 10.54 -7.34 35.41
CA VAL A 446 10.99 -6.21 36.24
C VAL A 446 9.93 -5.11 36.19
N ALA A 447 9.40 -4.71 37.34
CA ALA A 447 8.42 -3.64 37.49
C ALA A 447 9.10 -2.25 37.46
N VAL A 448 8.48 -1.29 36.78
CA VAL A 448 8.88 0.14 36.81
C VAL A 448 7.94 0.86 37.78
N GLU A 449 8.49 1.37 38.88
CA GLU A 449 7.71 1.73 40.08
C GLU A 449 7.12 3.14 40.14
N THR A 450 7.33 4.05 39.19
CA THR A 450 6.79 5.42 39.34
C THR A 450 6.32 6.03 38.01
N SER A 451 5.03 5.85 37.70
CA SER A 451 4.32 6.58 36.65
C SER A 451 3.18 7.37 37.28
N GLU A 452 3.09 8.67 36.98
CA GLU A 452 1.98 9.54 37.42
C GLU A 452 0.61 8.98 37.01
N ALA A 453 0.55 8.21 35.91
CA ALA A 453 -0.66 7.53 35.47
C ALA A 453 -1.11 6.41 36.43
N LYS A 454 -0.17 5.72 37.08
CA LYS A 454 -0.50 4.67 38.07
C LYS A 454 -1.09 5.28 39.33
N ALA A 455 -0.49 6.38 39.81
CA ALA A 455 -0.97 7.13 40.98
C ALA A 455 -2.37 7.73 40.76
N LEU A 456 -2.69 8.18 39.54
CA LEU A 456 -4.03 8.66 39.19
C LEU A 456 -5.05 7.52 39.06
N SER A 457 -4.64 6.32 38.62
CA SER A 457 -5.52 5.15 38.48
C SER A 457 -5.91 4.49 39.80
N GLU A 458 -5.08 4.65 40.83
CA GLU A 458 -5.28 4.07 42.16
C GLU A 458 -6.14 4.97 43.08
N GLN A 459 -6.56 6.16 42.60
CA GLN A 459 -7.46 7.02 43.36
C GLN A 459 -8.91 6.51 43.32
N PRO A 460 -9.65 6.60 44.45
CA PRO A 460 -11.01 6.06 44.57
C PRO A 460 -12.02 6.73 43.63
N ASP A 461 -11.76 7.96 43.18
CA ASP A 461 -12.54 8.62 42.11
C ASP A 461 -11.59 9.09 40.99
N THR A 462 -11.23 8.11 40.16
CA THR A 462 -10.30 8.25 39.03
C THR A 462 -10.74 9.35 38.05
N LEU A 463 -12.05 9.57 37.93
CA LEU A 463 -12.63 10.48 36.95
C LEU A 463 -12.54 11.94 37.42
N ALA A 464 -12.68 12.19 38.72
CA ALA A 464 -12.41 13.49 39.33
C ALA A 464 -10.90 13.84 39.31
N ALA A 465 -10.04 12.85 39.54
CA ALA A 465 -8.58 13.01 39.51
C ALA A 465 -8.05 13.37 38.11
N LEU A 466 -8.60 12.75 37.07
CA LEU A 466 -8.28 13.07 35.68
C LEU A 466 -8.80 14.46 35.25
N LYS A 467 -9.94 14.90 35.80
CA LYS A 467 -10.48 16.25 35.57
C LYS A 467 -9.62 17.34 36.22
N SER A 468 -9.22 17.16 37.48
CA SER A 468 -8.37 18.15 38.18
C SER A 468 -6.97 18.25 37.58
N ALA A 469 -6.45 17.14 37.02
CA ALA A 469 -5.20 17.12 36.29
C ALA A 469 -5.29 17.65 34.84
N GLY A 470 -6.47 18.11 34.39
CA GLY A 470 -6.67 18.75 33.09
C GLY A 470 -6.74 17.79 31.88
N TRP A 471 -6.86 16.48 32.12
CA TRP A 471 -6.90 15.46 31.06
C TRP A 471 -8.30 15.27 30.46
N ILE A 472 -9.33 15.77 31.13
CA ILE A 472 -10.73 15.67 30.70
C ILE A 472 -11.39 17.05 30.84
N THR A 473 -11.78 17.65 29.72
CA THR A 473 -12.57 18.89 29.68
C THR A 473 -14.06 18.57 29.84
N MET A 474 -14.83 19.40 30.57
CA MET A 474 -16.23 19.11 30.91
C MET A 474 -17.27 19.58 29.88
N ASP A 475 -16.90 20.39 28.89
CA ASP A 475 -17.86 20.89 27.90
C ASP A 475 -17.19 21.06 26.52
N LEU A 476 -17.66 20.32 25.51
CA LEU A 476 -17.15 20.40 24.13
C LEU A 476 -17.46 21.77 23.47
N PHE A 477 -18.33 22.59 24.09
CA PHE A 477 -18.85 23.83 23.51
C PHE A 477 -18.70 25.07 24.42
N GLU A 478 -17.81 25.04 25.41
CA GLU A 478 -17.74 26.04 26.49
C GLU A 478 -17.55 27.51 26.03
N PHE A 479 -17.18 27.76 24.77
CA PHE A 479 -16.98 29.10 24.21
C PHE A 479 -17.90 29.48 23.03
N ALA A 480 -19.03 28.79 22.82
CA ALA A 480 -19.99 29.14 21.77
C ALA A 480 -21.27 29.80 22.36
N PRO A 481 -21.44 31.13 22.25
CA PRO A 481 -22.66 31.82 22.71
C PRO A 481 -23.94 31.31 22.04
N ALA A 482 -23.82 30.70 20.85
CA ALA A 482 -24.96 30.26 20.03
C ALA A 482 -25.63 28.95 20.52
N TYR A 483 -25.08 28.24 21.52
CA TYR A 483 -25.59 26.94 21.96
C TYR A 483 -26.05 26.88 23.42
N ARG A 484 -26.02 28.01 24.16
CA ARG A 484 -26.71 28.10 25.46
C ARG A 484 -28.20 28.33 25.22
N LYS A 485 -29.02 27.28 25.30
CA LYS A 485 -30.47 27.43 25.47
C LYS A 485 -30.74 28.05 26.84
N SER A 486 -31.62 29.05 26.87
CA SER A 486 -32.18 29.72 28.04
C SER A 486 -32.75 28.75 29.06
#